data_AF-A0A512JQV1-F1
#
_entry.id   AF-A0A512JQV1-F1
#
_cell.length_a   1.000
_cell.length_b   1.000
_cell.length_c   1.000
_cell.angle_alpha   90.00
_cell.angle_beta   90.00
_cell.angle_gamma   90.00
#
_symmetry.space_group_name_H-M   'P 1'
#
loop_
_entity.id
_entity.type
_entity.pdbx_description
1 polymer ?
#
loop_
_entity_poly.entity_id
_entity_poly.type
_entity_poly.pdbx_seq_one_letter_code
_entity_poly.pdbx_strand_id
1 'polypeptide(L)'
;MRTGKVVPRVVIGRQPTTAVSIIKDMVARGAGKVLFTSSIAGPMPDPFEAVYGATKVFLRWFGEALRSELKDTGVGVTVLMPGATETNFFHRADVLDTKIGASDAKHDPAAVAKAAFDALQAGRDKVVPGLKNKVMSTVTEALPNKAAAALHRSLSKPGSAN
;
A
#
# COMPACT_ATOMS: atom_id res chain seq x y z
N MET A 1 -29.38 -10.14 -27.06
CA MET A 1 -28.68 -8.92 -26.58
C MET A 1 -27.34 -9.35 -25.99
N ARG A 2 -26.21 -8.89 -26.54
CA ARG A 2 -24.86 -9.19 -26.00
C ARG A 2 -24.62 -8.29 -24.79
N THR A 3 -24.48 -8.86 -23.61
CA THR A 3 -23.97 -8.19 -22.42
C THR A 3 -22.55 -7.68 -22.73
N GLY A 4 -22.40 -6.37 -22.88
CA GLY A 4 -21.08 -5.76 -23.07
C GLY A 4 -20.22 -6.05 -21.85
N LYS A 5 -19.17 -6.88 -22.01
CA LYS A 5 -18.16 -7.08 -20.98
C LYS A 5 -17.55 -5.71 -20.68
N VAL A 6 -17.71 -5.23 -19.44
CA VAL A 6 -17.01 -4.04 -18.96
C VAL A 6 -15.52 -4.31 -19.10
N VAL A 7 -14.85 -3.59 -19.99
CA VAL A 7 -13.39 -3.58 -20.08
C VAL A 7 -12.93 -2.38 -19.25
N PRO A 8 -12.22 -2.59 -18.13
CA PRO A 8 -11.66 -1.50 -17.33
C PRO A 8 -10.87 -0.55 -18.23
N ARG A 9 -11.28 0.72 -18.28
CA ARG A 9 -10.66 1.73 -19.15
C ARG A 9 -9.54 2.40 -18.37
N VAL A 10 -8.42 1.68 -18.23
CA VAL A 10 -7.20 2.22 -17.62
C VAL A 10 -6.55 3.20 -18.60
N VAL A 11 -6.87 4.49 -18.47
CA VAL A 11 -6.18 5.57 -19.20
C VAL A 11 -4.95 5.96 -18.38
N ILE A 12 -3.82 5.26 -18.57
CA ILE A 12 -2.53 5.64 -17.99
C ILE A 12 -1.44 5.46 -19.06
N GLY A 13 -0.63 6.50 -19.27
CA GLY A 13 0.58 6.41 -20.09
C GLY A 13 1.49 5.31 -19.55
N ARG A 14 1.57 4.19 -20.28
CA ARG A 14 2.67 3.21 -20.27
C ARG A 14 3.26 2.79 -18.89
N GLN A 15 2.48 2.64 -17.80
CA GLN A 15 2.67 1.76 -16.62
C GLN A 15 1.39 1.79 -15.73
N PRO A 16 1.03 0.75 -14.92
CA PRO A 16 1.67 -0.55 -14.69
C PRO A 16 1.07 -1.61 -15.62
N THR A 17 1.74 -1.85 -16.74
CA THR A 17 1.21 -2.69 -17.83
C THR A 17 1.03 -4.14 -17.41
N THR A 18 1.95 -4.69 -16.61
CA THR A 18 1.93 -6.12 -16.24
C THR A 18 0.75 -6.47 -15.34
N ALA A 19 0.50 -5.69 -14.28
CA ALA A 19 -0.63 -5.95 -13.38
C ALA A 19 -1.97 -5.87 -14.13
N VAL A 20 -2.14 -4.85 -14.97
CA VAL A 20 -3.34 -4.68 -15.79
C VAL A 20 -3.51 -5.83 -16.79
N SER A 21 -2.43 -6.30 -17.43
CA SER A 21 -2.49 -7.46 -18.31
C SER A 21 -2.92 -8.72 -17.58
N ILE A 22 -2.33 -9.01 -16.42
CA ILE A 22 -2.71 -10.17 -15.59
C ILE A 22 -4.17 -10.06 -15.14
N ILE A 23 -4.61 -8.86 -14.73
CA ILE A 23 -6.00 -8.61 -14.33
C ILE A 23 -6.95 -8.85 -15.51
N LYS A 24 -6.62 -8.44 -16.73
CA LYS A 24 -7.43 -8.73 -17.92
C LYS A 24 -7.62 -10.24 -18.10
N ASP A 25 -6.57 -11.03 -17.90
CA ASP A 25 -6.66 -12.49 -17.96
C ASP A 25 -7.54 -13.05 -16.82
N MET A 26 -7.44 -12.49 -15.61
CA MET A 26 -8.33 -12.86 -14.49
C MET A 26 -9.80 -12.56 -14.80
N VAL A 27 -10.09 -11.39 -15.38
CA VAL A 27 -11.43 -10.99 -15.81
C VAL A 27 -11.95 -11.91 -16.91
N ALA A 28 -11.11 -12.28 -17.88
CA ALA A 28 -11.49 -13.21 -18.94
C ALA A 28 -11.90 -14.59 -18.39
N ARG A 29 -11.24 -15.04 -17.31
CA ARG A 29 -11.59 -16.27 -16.58
C ARG A 29 -12.76 -16.11 -15.60
N GLY A 30 -13.19 -14.88 -15.28
CA GLY A 30 -14.20 -14.61 -14.27
C GLY A 30 -13.77 -14.89 -12.82
N ALA A 31 -12.46 -15.05 -12.57
CA ALA A 31 -11.92 -15.37 -11.27
C ALA A 31 -10.45 -14.92 -11.10
N GLY A 32 -10.16 -14.28 -9.98
CA GLY A 32 -8.79 -13.92 -9.60
C GLY A 32 -8.72 -13.11 -8.31
N LYS A 33 -7.51 -13.01 -7.76
CA LYS A 33 -7.21 -12.18 -6.60
C LYS A 33 -5.86 -11.51 -6.82
N VAL A 34 -5.80 -10.19 -6.64
CA VAL A 34 -4.57 -9.41 -6.76
C VAL A 34 -4.33 -8.61 -5.49
N LEU A 35 -3.08 -8.56 -5.06
CA LEU A 35 -2.65 -7.78 -3.91
C LEU A 35 -1.60 -6.75 -4.32
N PHE A 36 -1.79 -5.50 -3.90
CA PHE A 36 -0.80 -4.44 -4.04
C PHE A 36 -0.18 -4.08 -2.68
N THR A 37 1.14 -3.98 -2.64
CA THR A 37 1.88 -3.60 -1.42
C THR A 37 2.15 -2.09 -1.37
N SER A 38 1.27 -1.37 -0.69
CA SER A 38 1.38 0.06 -0.35
C SER A 38 2.21 0.24 0.94
N SER A 39 1.87 1.22 1.78
CA SER A 39 2.50 1.57 3.06
C SER A 39 1.54 2.40 3.90
N ILE A 40 1.68 2.37 5.23
CA ILE A 40 1.01 3.36 6.11
C ILE A 40 1.52 4.79 5.89
N ALA A 41 2.66 4.97 5.19
CA ALA A 41 3.15 6.29 4.75
C ALA A 41 2.34 6.85 3.57
N GLY A 42 1.63 6.00 2.80
CA GLY A 42 0.84 6.44 1.66
C GLY A 42 -0.19 7.55 1.95
N PRO A 43 -1.00 7.48 3.03
CA PRO A 43 -1.99 8.52 3.30
C PRO A 43 -1.48 9.91 3.72
N MET A 44 -0.17 10.09 3.93
CA MET A 44 0.36 11.32 4.51
C MET A 44 1.52 11.86 3.68
N PRO A 45 1.79 13.17 3.72
CA PRO A 45 3.04 13.69 3.17
C PRO A 45 4.22 13.03 3.89
N ASP A 46 5.23 12.66 3.10
CA ASP A 46 6.34 11.83 3.53
C ASP A 46 7.69 12.56 3.29
N PRO A 47 8.08 13.50 4.18
CA PRO A 47 9.34 14.23 4.05
C PRO A 47 10.55 13.30 4.11
N PHE A 48 11.57 13.63 3.31
CA PHE A 48 12.81 12.86 3.09
C PHE A 48 12.63 11.56 2.29
N GLU A 49 11.39 11.07 2.14
CA GLU A 49 11.05 9.90 1.33
C GLU A 49 9.92 10.20 0.32
N ALA A 50 9.87 11.43 -0.20
CA ALA A 50 8.73 11.95 -0.96
C ALA A 50 8.31 11.09 -2.17
N VAL A 51 9.29 10.56 -2.92
CA VAL A 51 9.02 9.66 -4.07
C VAL A 51 8.45 8.32 -3.60
N TYR A 52 8.95 7.80 -2.49
CA TYR A 52 8.45 6.56 -1.90
C TYR A 52 7.00 6.75 -1.44
N GLY A 53 6.70 7.76 -0.62
CA GLY A 53 5.35 8.07 -0.17
C GLY A 53 4.37 8.28 -1.34
N ALA A 54 4.76 9.06 -2.35
CA ALA A 54 3.98 9.28 -3.57
C ALA A 54 3.70 7.98 -4.36
N THR A 55 4.67 7.08 -4.42
CA THR A 55 4.49 5.78 -5.08
C THR A 55 3.55 4.88 -4.28
N LYS A 56 3.65 4.88 -2.95
CA LYS A 56 2.80 4.05 -2.09
C LYS A 56 1.36 4.55 -2.05
N VAL A 57 1.13 5.86 -2.08
CA VAL A 57 -0.23 6.43 -2.20
C VAL A 57 -0.85 6.11 -3.56
N PHE A 58 -0.05 6.15 -4.64
CA PHE A 58 -0.50 5.71 -5.96
C PHE A 58 -1.02 4.27 -5.92
N LEU A 59 -0.27 3.33 -5.33
CA LEU A 59 -0.70 1.92 -5.25
C LEU A 59 -2.00 1.74 -4.44
N ARG A 60 -2.21 2.53 -3.38
CA ARG A 60 -3.47 2.52 -2.61
C ARG A 60 -4.64 2.92 -3.50
N TRP A 61 -4.58 4.10 -4.10
CA TRP A 61 -5.68 4.62 -4.91
C TRP A 61 -5.88 3.84 -6.20
N PHE A 62 -4.80 3.33 -6.79
CA PHE A 62 -4.87 2.43 -7.93
C PHE A 62 -5.62 1.14 -7.60
N GLY A 63 -5.31 0.51 -6.46
CA GLY A 63 -6.05 -0.68 -6.01
C GLY A 63 -7.52 -0.39 -5.68
N GLU A 64 -7.81 0.77 -5.10
CA GLU A 64 -9.19 1.20 -4.78
C GLU A 64 -10.02 1.48 -6.04
N ALA A 65 -9.44 2.20 -7.01
CA ALA A 65 -10.07 2.44 -8.31
C ALA A 65 -10.33 1.13 -9.06
N LEU A 66 -9.33 0.23 -9.14
CA LEU A 66 -9.49 -1.08 -9.77
C LEU A 66 -10.59 -1.92 -9.13
N ARG A 67 -10.71 -1.90 -7.79
CA ARG A 67 -11.80 -2.61 -7.11
C ARG A 67 -13.17 -2.12 -7.58
N SER A 68 -13.33 -0.80 -7.71
CA SER A 68 -14.56 -0.21 -8.24
C SER A 68 -14.83 -0.62 -9.70
N GLU A 69 -13.78 -0.66 -10.53
CA GLU A 69 -13.90 -1.07 -11.94
C GLU A 69 -14.20 -2.57 -12.12
N LEU A 70 -13.78 -3.41 -11.17
CA LEU A 70 -13.83 -4.88 -11.25
C LEU A 70 -14.97 -5.52 -10.45
N LYS A 71 -15.85 -4.72 -9.84
CA LYS A 71 -16.89 -5.19 -8.90
C LYS A 71 -17.76 -6.35 -9.42
N ASP A 72 -18.00 -6.42 -10.73
CA ASP A 72 -18.87 -7.40 -11.39
C ASP A 72 -18.10 -8.49 -12.16
N THR A 73 -16.77 -8.62 -11.96
CA THR A 73 -15.92 -9.50 -12.79
C THR A 73 -15.42 -10.77 -12.08
N GLY A 74 -15.75 -10.97 -10.81
CA GLY A 74 -15.22 -12.09 -9.99
C GLY A 74 -13.73 -11.95 -9.61
N VAL A 75 -13.14 -10.76 -9.79
CA VAL A 75 -11.73 -10.48 -9.46
C VAL A 75 -11.66 -9.60 -8.22
N GLY A 76 -11.02 -10.09 -7.17
CA GLY A 76 -10.80 -9.35 -5.91
C GLY A 76 -9.51 -8.54 -5.92
N VAL A 77 -9.53 -7.34 -5.32
CA VAL A 77 -8.37 -6.45 -5.18
C VAL A 77 -8.15 -6.08 -3.71
N THR A 78 -7.00 -6.48 -3.17
CA THR A 78 -6.57 -6.18 -1.79
C THR A 78 -5.38 -5.23 -1.79
N VAL A 79 -5.37 -4.25 -0.88
CA VAL A 79 -4.22 -3.37 -0.65
C VAL A 79 -3.61 -3.66 0.73
N LEU A 80 -2.35 -4.07 0.74
CA LEU A 80 -1.55 -4.22 1.95
C LEU A 80 -0.88 -2.89 2.30
N MET A 81 -1.08 -2.42 3.53
CA MET A 81 -0.47 -1.19 4.07
C MET A 81 0.35 -1.53 5.32
N PRO A 82 1.59 -2.01 5.16
CA PRO A 82 2.45 -2.32 6.27
C PRO A 82 3.07 -1.05 6.88
N GLY A 83 3.38 -1.10 8.17
CA GLY A 83 4.32 -0.18 8.82
C GLY A 83 5.74 -0.72 8.75
N ALA A 84 6.61 -0.20 9.63
CA ALA A 84 7.99 -0.66 9.70
C ALA A 84 8.05 -2.18 9.91
N THR A 85 8.73 -2.89 9.01
CA THR A 85 8.80 -4.35 8.96
C THR A 85 10.26 -4.77 8.83
N GLU A 86 10.71 -5.69 9.68
CA GLU A 86 12.12 -6.09 9.80
C GLU A 86 12.58 -6.84 8.53
N THR A 87 13.12 -6.07 7.59
CA THR A 87 13.54 -6.51 6.25
C THR A 87 14.73 -5.65 5.81
N ASN A 88 15.39 -6.05 4.72
CA ASN A 88 16.45 -5.27 4.09
C ASN A 88 15.99 -3.91 3.49
N PHE A 89 14.71 -3.52 3.66
CA PHE A 89 14.19 -2.24 3.18
C PHE A 89 14.99 -1.05 3.72
N PHE A 90 15.15 -0.95 5.03
CA PHE A 90 15.77 0.21 5.68
C PHE A 90 17.25 0.37 5.33
N HIS A 91 17.96 -0.75 5.16
CA HIS A 91 19.34 -0.75 4.67
C HIS A 91 19.42 -0.31 3.20
N ARG A 92 18.49 -0.75 2.34
CA ARG A 92 18.49 -0.38 0.91
C ARG A 92 18.03 1.05 0.67
N ALA A 93 17.17 1.55 1.53
CA ALA A 93 16.68 2.92 1.48
C ALA A 93 17.64 3.93 2.14
N ASP A 94 18.72 3.44 2.79
CA ASP A 94 19.71 4.26 3.49
C ASP A 94 19.08 5.19 4.56
N VAL A 95 18.20 4.62 5.39
CA VAL A 95 17.43 5.34 6.42
C VAL A 95 17.62 4.76 7.82
N LEU A 96 18.68 3.98 8.04
CA LEU A 96 18.98 3.36 9.34
C LEU A 96 19.36 4.38 10.42
N ASP A 97 19.70 5.61 10.04
CA ASP A 97 20.00 6.75 10.92
C ASP A 97 18.74 7.52 11.37
N THR A 98 17.56 7.09 10.92
CA THR A 98 16.26 7.68 11.31
C THR A 98 15.64 6.93 12.49
N LYS A 99 14.77 7.58 13.27
CA LYS A 99 14.04 6.91 14.37
C LYS A 99 13.21 5.72 13.89
N ILE A 100 12.64 5.80 12.69
CA ILE A 100 11.86 4.68 12.11
C ILE A 100 12.79 3.53 11.72
N GLY A 101 13.92 3.83 11.06
CA GLY A 101 14.87 2.82 10.60
C GLY A 101 15.64 2.14 11.73
N ALA A 102 16.02 2.89 12.76
CA ALA A 102 16.73 2.40 13.94
C ALA A 102 15.83 1.73 14.99
N SER A 103 14.50 1.90 14.89
CA SER A 103 13.58 1.35 15.87
C SER A 103 13.62 -0.18 15.91
N ASP A 104 13.68 -0.76 17.12
CA ASP A 104 13.53 -2.20 17.36
C ASP A 104 12.07 -2.67 17.29
N ALA A 105 11.11 -1.74 17.27
CA ALA A 105 9.67 -2.05 17.21
C ALA A 105 9.15 -2.39 15.80
N LYS A 106 9.99 -2.93 14.91
CA LYS A 106 9.57 -3.33 13.56
C LYS A 106 8.82 -4.66 13.61
N HIS A 107 7.87 -4.82 12.69
CA HIS A 107 7.06 -6.03 12.63
C HIS A 107 7.82 -7.19 11.98
N ASP A 108 7.52 -8.41 12.43
CA ASP A 108 8.00 -9.64 11.79
C ASP A 108 7.45 -9.74 10.35
N PRO A 109 8.31 -9.90 9.33
CA PRO A 109 7.88 -10.05 7.95
C PRO A 109 6.97 -11.27 7.71
N ALA A 110 7.16 -12.37 8.45
CA ALA A 110 6.30 -13.55 8.29
C ALA A 110 4.86 -13.27 8.77
N ALA A 111 4.71 -12.60 9.92
CA ALA A 111 3.42 -12.13 10.40
C ALA A 111 2.74 -11.14 9.43
N VAL A 112 3.50 -10.20 8.86
CA VAL A 112 2.99 -9.26 7.84
C VAL A 112 2.51 -9.99 6.59
N ALA A 113 3.30 -10.94 6.08
CA ALA A 113 2.95 -11.75 4.92
C ALA A 113 1.71 -12.62 5.18
N LYS A 114 1.61 -13.22 6.37
CA LYS A 114 0.44 -14.00 6.77
C LYS A 114 -0.82 -13.14 6.79
N ALA A 115 -0.77 -11.96 7.42
CA ALA A 115 -1.89 -11.03 7.46
C ALA A 115 -2.32 -10.58 6.05
N ALA A 116 -1.37 -10.36 5.16
CA ALA A 116 -1.63 -10.03 3.75
C ALA A 116 -2.34 -11.17 3.02
N PHE A 117 -1.84 -12.39 3.17
CA PHE A 117 -2.41 -13.58 2.54
C PHE A 117 -3.82 -13.88 3.05
N ASP A 118 -4.03 -13.85 4.37
CA ASP A 118 -5.34 -14.07 4.98
C ASP A 118 -6.37 -13.03 4.49
N ALA A 119 -5.97 -11.76 4.39
CA ALA A 119 -6.83 -10.68 3.90
C ALA A 119 -7.18 -10.86 2.41
N LEU A 120 -6.19 -11.21 1.58
CA LEU A 120 -6.40 -11.53 0.17
C LEU A 120 -7.39 -12.69 0.02
N GLN A 121 -7.19 -13.74 0.81
CA GLN A 121 -8.04 -14.93 0.76
C GLN A 121 -9.48 -14.63 1.17
N ALA A 122 -9.67 -13.79 2.19
CA ALA A 122 -10.97 -13.33 2.66
C ALA A 122 -11.61 -12.24 1.76
N GLY A 123 -10.97 -11.82 0.67
CA GLY A 123 -11.49 -10.79 -0.23
C GLY A 123 -11.57 -9.40 0.41
N ARG A 124 -10.72 -9.12 1.41
CA ARG A 124 -10.71 -7.82 2.08
C ARG A 124 -10.10 -6.76 1.19
N ASP A 125 -10.71 -5.59 1.18
CA ASP A 125 -10.26 -4.41 0.44
C ASP A 125 -8.86 -3.94 0.87
N LYS A 126 -8.63 -3.88 2.17
CA LYS A 126 -7.42 -3.33 2.78
C LYS A 126 -7.01 -4.12 4.01
N VAL A 127 -5.70 -4.22 4.24
CA VAL A 127 -5.13 -4.75 5.47
C VAL A 127 -3.97 -3.88 5.95
N VAL A 128 -4.03 -3.49 7.23
CA VAL A 128 -2.96 -2.79 7.95
C VAL A 128 -2.48 -3.71 9.08
N PRO A 129 -1.36 -4.43 8.91
CA PRO A 129 -0.86 -5.34 9.93
C PRO A 129 -0.45 -4.61 11.21
N GLY A 130 -1.01 -5.07 12.34
CA GLY A 130 -0.74 -4.60 13.71
C GLY A 130 -1.57 -3.38 14.15
N LEU A 131 -2.03 -3.42 15.39
CA LEU A 131 -2.98 -2.43 15.94
C LEU A 131 -2.38 -1.02 15.99
N LYS A 132 -1.11 -0.89 16.37
CA LYS A 132 -0.39 0.40 16.40
C LYS A 132 -0.37 1.07 15.02
N ASN A 133 -0.08 0.31 13.97
CA ASN A 133 -0.09 0.80 12.58
C ASN A 133 -1.50 1.21 12.14
N LYS A 134 -2.52 0.44 12.52
CA LYS A 134 -3.91 0.76 12.19
C LYS A 134 -4.34 2.08 12.83
N VAL A 135 -4.02 2.28 14.11
CA VAL A 135 -4.27 3.54 14.83
C VAL A 135 -3.48 4.68 14.18
N MET A 136 -2.17 4.51 13.97
CA MET A 136 -1.32 5.53 13.36
C MET A 136 -1.83 5.96 11.98
N SER A 137 -2.13 5.01 11.09
CA SER A 137 -2.65 5.29 9.75
C SER A 137 -3.98 6.04 9.80
N THR A 138 -4.83 5.78 10.80
CA THR A 138 -6.12 6.48 10.93
C THR A 138 -5.91 7.90 11.43
N VAL A 139 -5.02 8.08 12.41
CA VAL A 139 -4.68 9.39 12.96
C VAL A 139 -4.02 10.27 11.90
N THR A 140 -3.05 9.74 11.15
CA THR A 140 -2.34 10.51 10.12
C THR A 140 -3.24 10.88 8.94
N GLU A 141 -4.22 10.05 8.60
CA GLU A 141 -5.26 10.36 7.59
C GLU A 141 -6.20 11.49 8.02
N ALA A 142 -6.47 11.62 9.33
CA ALA A 142 -7.37 12.65 9.86
C ALA A 142 -6.66 13.99 10.14
N LEU A 143 -5.34 14.00 10.27
CA LEU A 143 -4.58 15.22 10.55
C LEU A 143 -4.50 16.13 9.31
N PRO A 144 -4.48 17.47 9.49
CA PRO A 144 -4.11 18.37 8.42
C PRO A 144 -2.73 18.02 7.85
N ASN A 145 -2.56 18.08 6.53
CA ASN A 145 -1.33 17.66 5.84
C ASN A 145 -0.04 18.24 6.43
N LYS A 146 -0.05 19.51 6.87
CA LYS A 146 1.11 20.13 7.53
C LYS A 146 1.47 19.44 8.86
N ALA A 147 0.47 19.07 9.65
CA ALA A 147 0.67 18.38 10.92
C ALA A 147 1.13 16.93 10.70
N ALA A 148 0.51 16.22 9.76
CA ALA A 148 0.95 14.87 9.37
C ALA A 148 2.41 14.88 8.86
N ALA A 149 2.76 15.86 8.02
CA ALA A 149 4.13 16.05 7.53
C ALA A 149 5.13 16.35 8.66
N ALA A 150 4.75 17.21 9.62
CA ALA A 150 5.60 17.53 10.76
C ALA A 150 5.83 16.31 11.68
N LEU A 151 4.78 15.52 11.93
CA LEU A 151 4.89 14.27 12.67
C LEU A 151 5.84 13.30 11.95
N HIS A 152 5.65 13.06 10.66
CA HIS A 152 6.52 12.19 9.88
C HIS A 152 7.98 12.67 9.91
N ARG A 153 8.19 13.97 9.65
CA ARG A 153 9.51 14.61 9.69
C ARG A 153 10.24 14.35 11.00
N SER A 154 9.54 14.37 12.13
CA SER A 154 10.15 14.15 13.46
C SER A 154 10.71 12.72 13.64
N LEU A 155 10.23 11.77 12.84
CA LEU A 155 10.58 10.36 12.87
C LEU A 155 11.54 9.96 11.74
N SER A 156 11.43 10.60 10.57
CA SER A 156 12.20 10.27 9.35
C SER A 156 13.34 11.24 9.02
N LYS A 157 13.57 12.28 9.84
CA LYS A 157 14.70 13.20 9.60
C LYS A 157 16.03 12.44 9.64
N PRO A 158 16.94 12.64 8.67
CA PRO A 158 18.29 12.07 8.72
C PRO A 158 18.99 12.41 10.04
N GLY A 159 19.66 11.43 10.62
CA GLY A 159 20.34 11.49 11.91
C GLY A 159 19.41 11.60 13.13
N SER A 160 18.10 11.43 12.99
CA SER A 160 17.16 11.57 14.12
C SER A 160 17.25 10.46 15.17
N ALA A 161 17.96 9.36 14.88
CA ALA A 161 18.26 8.32 15.85
C ALA A 161 19.46 8.65 16.76
N ASN A 162 20.18 9.75 16.49
CA ASN A 162 21.38 10.19 17.22
C ASN A 162 21.11 11.40 18.12
#